data_AF-A0A814C555-F1
#
_entry.id   AF-A0A814C555-F1
#
_cell.length_a   1.000
_cell.length_b   1.000
_cell.length_c   1.000
_cell.angle_alpha   90.00
_cell.angle_beta   90.00
_cell.angle_gamma   90.00
#
_symmetry.space_group_name_H-M   'P 1'
#
loop_
_entity.id
_entity.type
_entity.pdbx_description
1 polymer ?
#
loop_
_entity_poly.entity_id
_entity_poly.type
_entity_poly.pdbx_seq_one_letter_code
_entity_poly.pdbx_strand_id
1 'polypeptide(L)'
;MGLLPAYIDKVEELFISEQDTPGQVYPFLSFFPSFELFKQLRTLYFQFNDEAIDWPIVERALNSLSKTHIDTLSIKAMNTDNRSPLGNVIINLFRLKTLKRFSLMSKIDSINWSDLTKISSNIEHLTISGVHFRFQDLQYIFQCAHHLKYLDVDLINMIYIDYDETETIPKKNIRPISTLRTLVLYFQQNSPITMNMLRQYFNCMPVLNRLEIKAHTELLDANAWKMLLETSLPLLTHFTLRTTTFRLEEVDLQNVLASFQSSYWISKKNFNIIITKHEYSDFNGFGIDKMKYNVRYEFDWPVIQCWIAPDRT
;
A
#
# COMPACT_ATOMS: atom_id res chain seq x y z
N MET A 1 -31.10 12.90 -13.86
CA MET A 1 -31.22 11.84 -12.84
C MET A 1 -32.69 11.39 -12.72
N GLY A 2 -33.20 10.60 -13.66
CA GLY A 2 -34.66 10.31 -13.75
C GLY A 2 -35.09 8.86 -13.47
N LEU A 3 -34.17 7.95 -13.13
CA LEU A 3 -34.52 6.51 -13.05
C LEU A 3 -33.95 5.77 -11.83
N LEU A 4 -33.06 6.36 -11.02
CA LEU A 4 -32.43 5.62 -9.92
C LEU A 4 -33.44 5.11 -8.87
N PRO A 5 -34.40 5.91 -8.36
CA PRO A 5 -35.29 5.48 -7.26
C PRO A 5 -36.06 4.18 -7.50
N ALA A 6 -36.42 3.88 -8.75
CA ALA A 6 -37.19 2.68 -9.09
C ALA A 6 -36.35 1.39 -9.12
N TYR A 7 -35.01 1.49 -9.17
CA TYR A 7 -34.11 0.35 -9.35
C TYR A 7 -33.04 0.22 -8.26
N ILE A 8 -33.04 1.09 -7.24
CA ILE A 8 -32.07 1.06 -6.12
C ILE A 8 -31.93 -0.33 -5.49
N ASP A 9 -33.05 -1.02 -5.27
CA ASP A 9 -33.07 -2.35 -4.66
C ASP A 9 -32.43 -3.45 -5.54
N LYS A 10 -32.11 -3.17 -6.81
CA LYS A 10 -31.45 -4.09 -7.75
C LYS A 10 -29.97 -3.75 -8.01
N VAL A 11 -29.46 -2.68 -7.40
CA VAL A 11 -28.07 -2.27 -7.60
C VAL A 11 -27.17 -3.14 -6.75
N GLU A 12 -26.38 -4.00 -7.41
CA GLU A 12 -25.37 -4.86 -6.76
C GLU A 12 -23.99 -4.19 -6.70
N GLU A 13 -23.70 -3.30 -7.64
CA GLU A 13 -22.43 -2.59 -7.76
C GLU A 13 -22.67 -1.11 -8.00
N LEU A 14 -21.91 -0.29 -7.28
CA LEU A 14 -21.99 1.17 -7.40
C LEU A 14 -20.59 1.75 -7.55
N PHE A 15 -20.41 2.54 -8.61
CA PHE A 15 -19.21 3.32 -8.87
C PHE A 15 -19.57 4.80 -8.78
N ILE A 16 -18.98 5.50 -7.81
CA ILE A 16 -19.16 6.94 -7.64
C ILE A 16 -17.77 7.55 -7.69
N SER A 17 -17.53 8.41 -8.67
CA SER A 17 -16.22 8.98 -8.92
C SER A 17 -16.32 10.43 -9.35
N GLU A 18 -15.38 11.25 -8.85
CA GLU A 18 -15.17 12.61 -9.33
C GLU A 18 -14.12 12.70 -10.44
N GLN A 19 -13.54 11.59 -10.89
CA GLN A 19 -12.48 11.59 -11.90
C GLN A 19 -12.95 12.16 -13.24
N ASP A 20 -14.09 11.68 -13.72
CA ASP A 20 -14.61 12.05 -15.04
C ASP A 20 -15.62 13.20 -14.94
N THR A 21 -16.17 13.45 -13.75
CA THR A 21 -17.10 14.57 -13.53
C THR A 21 -17.00 15.11 -12.10
N PRO A 22 -16.12 16.11 -11.88
CA PRO A 22 -15.95 16.73 -10.57
C PRO A 22 -17.25 17.28 -9.98
N GLY A 23 -17.43 17.13 -8.66
CA GLY A 23 -18.59 17.64 -7.94
C GLY A 23 -19.86 16.80 -8.05
N GLN A 24 -19.81 15.57 -8.59
CA GLN A 24 -20.98 14.68 -8.62
C GLN A 24 -21.21 13.89 -7.34
N VAL A 25 -20.18 13.70 -6.51
CA VAL A 25 -20.30 12.95 -5.26
C VAL A 25 -21.25 13.65 -4.29
N TYR A 26 -21.12 14.96 -4.12
CA TYR A 26 -21.97 15.71 -3.19
C TYR A 26 -23.46 15.68 -3.57
N PRO A 27 -23.89 15.99 -4.83
CA PRO A 27 -25.27 15.83 -5.25
C PRO A 27 -25.76 14.40 -5.08
N PHE A 28 -24.95 13.40 -5.48
CA PHE A 28 -25.34 11.99 -5.32
C PHE A 28 -25.64 11.65 -3.85
N LEU A 29 -24.75 12.00 -2.93
CA LEU A 29 -24.93 11.71 -1.51
C LEU A 29 -25.99 12.61 -0.85
N SER A 30 -26.29 13.77 -1.42
CA SER A 30 -27.43 14.59 -0.99
C SER A 30 -28.77 13.90 -1.30
N PHE A 31 -28.86 13.21 -2.45
CA PHE A 31 -30.03 12.39 -2.80
C PHE A 31 -30.02 11.03 -2.09
N PHE A 32 -28.85 10.44 -1.88
CA PHE A 32 -28.65 9.13 -1.25
C PHE A 32 -27.65 9.23 -0.09
N PRO A 33 -28.05 9.82 1.05
CA PRO A 33 -27.14 10.03 2.20
C PRO A 33 -26.81 8.75 2.97
N SER A 34 -27.38 7.62 2.55
CA SER A 34 -27.20 6.30 3.15
C SER A 34 -27.21 5.24 2.07
N PHE A 35 -26.24 4.34 2.12
CA PHE A 35 -26.17 3.16 1.27
C PHE A 35 -27.10 2.02 1.73
N GLU A 36 -27.74 2.14 2.90
CA GLU A 36 -28.71 1.16 3.41
C GLU A 36 -29.87 0.92 2.43
N LEU A 37 -30.20 1.92 1.61
CA LEU A 37 -31.24 1.82 0.60
C LEU A 37 -30.90 0.79 -0.49
N PHE A 38 -29.62 0.58 -0.79
CA PHE A 38 -29.16 -0.37 -1.81
C PHE A 38 -29.04 -1.77 -1.21
N LYS A 39 -30.17 -2.43 -0.98
CA LYS A 39 -30.24 -3.73 -0.26
C LYS A 39 -29.38 -4.84 -0.87
N GLN A 40 -29.15 -4.80 -2.19
CA GLN A 40 -28.37 -5.79 -2.92
C GLN A 40 -26.91 -5.39 -3.11
N LEU A 41 -26.48 -4.22 -2.64
CA LEU A 41 -25.12 -3.70 -2.84
C LEU A 41 -24.07 -4.64 -2.24
N ARG A 42 -23.22 -5.18 -3.10
CA ARG A 42 -22.07 -6.03 -2.76
C ARG A 42 -20.74 -5.32 -2.99
N THR A 43 -20.70 -4.40 -3.96
CA THR A 43 -19.46 -3.74 -4.38
C THR A 43 -19.65 -2.24 -4.45
N LEU A 44 -18.76 -1.51 -3.78
CA LEU A 44 -18.74 -0.05 -3.80
C LEU A 44 -17.33 0.44 -4.14
N TYR A 45 -17.25 1.24 -5.21
CA TYR A 45 -16.08 2.02 -5.55
C TYR A 45 -16.42 3.49 -5.33
N PHE A 46 -15.70 4.10 -4.40
CA PHE A 46 -15.99 5.44 -3.93
C PHE A 46 -14.74 6.32 -4.08
N GLN A 47 -14.74 7.16 -5.09
CA GLN A 47 -13.65 8.07 -5.40
C GLN A 47 -14.14 9.52 -5.30
N PHE A 48 -13.40 10.34 -4.55
CA PHE A 48 -13.82 11.70 -4.26
C PHE A 48 -12.62 12.62 -4.00
N ASN A 49 -12.79 13.92 -4.21
CA ASN A 49 -11.77 14.96 -4.04
C ASN A 49 -12.20 15.97 -2.96
N ASP A 50 -11.33 16.24 -1.98
CA ASP A 50 -11.66 17.00 -0.76
C ASP A 50 -12.09 18.46 -0.98
N GLU A 51 -11.69 19.08 -2.10
CA GLU A 51 -11.84 20.53 -2.35
C GLU A 51 -13.28 21.07 -2.24
N ALA A 52 -14.31 20.21 -2.29
CA ALA A 52 -15.72 20.60 -2.19
C ALA A 52 -16.60 19.63 -1.38
N ILE A 53 -16.03 18.79 -0.51
CA ILE A 53 -16.78 17.70 0.14
C ILE A 53 -17.33 18.08 1.51
N ASP A 54 -18.63 17.81 1.68
CA ASP A 54 -19.28 17.78 2.98
C ASP A 54 -18.96 16.45 3.69
N TRP A 55 -17.91 16.49 4.52
CA TRP A 55 -17.43 15.34 5.29
C TRP A 55 -18.51 14.64 6.13
N PRO A 56 -19.37 15.35 6.88
CA PRO A 56 -20.52 14.74 7.56
C PRO A 56 -21.40 13.85 6.67
N ILE A 57 -21.63 14.26 5.41
CA ILE A 57 -22.43 13.45 4.47
C ILE A 57 -21.66 12.19 4.06
N VAL A 58 -20.36 12.32 3.75
CA VAL A 58 -19.50 11.18 3.41
C VAL A 58 -19.40 10.18 4.56
N GLU A 59 -19.15 10.67 5.78
CA GLU A 59 -19.07 9.86 6.99
C GLU A 59 -20.37 9.09 7.23
N ARG A 60 -21.52 9.78 7.14
CA ARG A 60 -22.83 9.14 7.29
C ARG A 60 -23.06 8.05 6.24
N ALA A 61 -22.74 8.34 4.99
CA ALA A 61 -22.89 7.39 3.89
C ALA A 61 -21.99 6.16 4.12
N LEU A 62 -20.70 6.34 4.41
CA LEU A 62 -19.78 5.22 4.65
C LEU A 62 -20.15 4.41 5.89
N ASN A 63 -20.54 5.07 7.00
CA ASN A 63 -20.97 4.36 8.21
C ASN A 63 -22.26 3.55 7.99
N SER A 64 -23.13 3.96 7.06
CA SER A 64 -24.34 3.21 6.71
C SER A 64 -24.07 1.84 6.06
N LEU A 65 -22.85 1.60 5.56
CA LEU A 65 -22.43 0.29 5.04
C LEU A 65 -22.47 -0.81 6.11
N SER A 66 -22.47 -0.45 7.39
CA SER A 66 -22.70 -1.41 8.49
C SER A 66 -24.05 -2.13 8.43
N LYS A 67 -24.99 -1.58 7.66
CA LYS A 67 -26.33 -2.14 7.43
C LYS A 67 -26.49 -2.79 6.06
N THR A 68 -25.46 -2.78 5.24
CA THR A 68 -25.46 -3.45 3.94
C THR A 68 -24.70 -4.78 4.02
N HIS A 69 -24.76 -5.59 2.96
CA HIS A 69 -23.97 -6.80 2.85
C HIS A 69 -22.81 -6.61 1.87
N ILE A 70 -22.07 -5.52 2.07
CA ILE A 70 -20.94 -5.15 1.22
C ILE A 70 -19.82 -6.19 1.36
N ASP A 71 -19.36 -6.73 0.23
CA ASP A 71 -18.28 -7.71 0.17
C ASP A 71 -16.96 -7.07 -0.30
N THR A 72 -17.06 -6.05 -1.16
CA THR A 72 -15.93 -5.31 -1.74
C THR A 72 -16.12 -3.80 -1.59
N LEU A 73 -15.12 -3.15 -1.03
CA LEU A 73 -15.08 -1.70 -0.86
C LEU A 73 -13.74 -1.14 -1.34
N SER A 74 -13.78 -0.13 -2.19
CA SER A 74 -12.60 0.63 -2.60
C SER A 74 -12.86 2.11 -2.37
N ILE A 75 -12.03 2.75 -1.55
CA ILE A 75 -12.09 4.18 -1.28
C ILE A 75 -10.83 4.83 -1.84
N LYS A 76 -11.02 5.81 -2.73
CA LYS A 76 -9.94 6.65 -3.26
C LYS A 76 -10.24 8.11 -2.94
N ALA A 77 -9.63 8.60 -1.88
CA ALA A 77 -9.80 9.97 -1.43
C ALA A 77 -8.59 10.81 -1.88
N MET A 78 -8.83 11.72 -2.80
CA MET A 78 -7.82 12.57 -3.42
C MET A 78 -7.79 13.93 -2.73
N ASN A 79 -6.60 14.53 -2.61
CA ASN A 79 -6.36 15.85 -2.01
C ASN A 79 -6.97 16.06 -0.61
N THR A 80 -7.20 15.00 0.14
CA THR A 80 -7.70 15.08 1.53
C THR A 80 -6.69 15.78 2.43
N ASP A 81 -7.10 16.86 3.10
CA ASP A 81 -6.33 17.46 4.16
C ASP A 81 -6.28 16.52 5.38
N ASN A 82 -5.21 16.62 6.16
CA ASN A 82 -4.92 15.80 7.35
C ASN A 82 -5.97 15.94 8.48
N ARG A 83 -6.90 16.88 8.34
CA ARG A 83 -8.00 17.13 9.28
C ARG A 83 -9.27 16.33 8.98
N SER A 84 -9.27 15.51 7.93
CA SER A 84 -10.43 14.69 7.56
C SER A 84 -10.85 13.73 8.70
N PRO A 85 -12.16 13.63 9.02
CA PRO A 85 -12.68 12.65 9.98
C PRO A 85 -12.62 11.20 9.46
N LEU A 86 -12.18 11.00 8.21
CA LEU A 86 -12.20 9.70 7.55
C LEU A 86 -11.39 8.64 8.31
N GLY A 87 -10.37 9.01 9.10
CA GLY A 87 -9.61 8.04 9.89
C GLY A 87 -10.46 7.17 10.83
N ASN A 88 -11.43 7.77 11.53
CA ASN A 88 -12.37 7.02 12.39
C ASN A 88 -13.32 6.14 11.57
N VAL A 89 -13.73 6.64 10.40
CA VAL A 89 -14.56 5.89 9.46
C VAL A 89 -13.81 4.67 8.96
N ILE A 90 -12.53 4.78 8.60
CA ILE A 90 -11.70 3.65 8.17
C ILE A 90 -11.68 2.56 9.23
N ILE A 91 -11.44 2.90 10.50
CA ILE A 91 -11.46 1.93 11.60
C ILE A 91 -12.82 1.22 11.71
N ASN A 92 -13.93 1.94 11.51
CA ASN A 92 -15.27 1.34 11.49
C ASN A 92 -15.48 0.39 10.30
N LEU A 93 -14.92 0.69 9.13
CA LEU A 93 -15.04 -0.17 7.94
C LEU A 93 -14.38 -1.54 8.15
N PHE A 94 -13.33 -1.64 8.97
CA PHE A 94 -12.75 -2.94 9.34
C PHE A 94 -13.72 -3.84 10.14
N ARG A 95 -14.76 -3.27 10.77
CA ARG A 95 -15.78 -4.01 11.55
C ARG A 95 -16.88 -4.61 10.69
N LEU A 96 -16.91 -4.30 9.39
CA LEU A 96 -17.94 -4.79 8.49
C LEU A 96 -17.83 -6.31 8.33
N LYS A 97 -18.84 -7.04 8.81
CA LYS A 97 -18.83 -8.51 8.88
C LYS A 97 -18.82 -9.18 7.51
N THR A 98 -19.32 -8.54 6.46
CA THR A 98 -19.36 -9.11 5.11
C THR A 98 -18.15 -8.72 4.28
N LEU A 99 -17.40 -7.69 4.68
CA LEU A 99 -16.33 -7.13 3.88
C LEU A 99 -15.14 -8.10 3.78
N LYS A 100 -14.87 -8.57 2.56
CA LYS A 100 -13.75 -9.49 2.25
C LYS A 100 -12.62 -8.77 1.53
N ARG A 101 -12.93 -7.73 0.76
CA ARG A 101 -11.94 -6.99 -0.04
C ARG A 101 -12.02 -5.51 0.29
N PHE A 102 -10.93 -4.94 0.78
CA PHE A 102 -10.86 -3.54 1.12
C PHE A 102 -9.64 -2.87 0.48
N SER A 103 -9.87 -1.77 -0.21
CA SER A 103 -8.82 -0.93 -0.80
C SER A 103 -8.99 0.51 -0.31
N LEU A 104 -7.91 1.08 0.22
CA LEU A 104 -7.84 2.47 0.65
C LEU A 104 -6.66 3.15 -0.04
N MET A 105 -6.94 4.20 -0.81
CA MET A 105 -5.95 5.09 -1.37
C MET A 105 -6.27 6.51 -0.91
N SER A 106 -5.45 7.08 -0.03
CA SER A 106 -5.73 8.39 0.57
C SER A 106 -4.49 9.02 1.15
N LYS A 107 -4.39 10.36 1.18
CA LYS A 107 -3.29 11.08 1.85
C LYS A 107 -3.64 11.46 3.30
N ILE A 108 -4.11 10.50 4.09
CA ILE A 108 -4.51 10.77 5.49
C ILE A 108 -3.40 10.32 6.42
N ASP A 109 -2.97 11.24 7.30
CA ASP A 109 -1.94 10.96 8.28
C ASP A 109 -2.48 10.56 9.68
N SER A 110 -3.79 10.72 9.92
CA SER A 110 -4.39 10.67 11.27
C SER A 110 -5.07 9.34 11.65
N ILE A 111 -4.81 8.24 10.94
CA ILE A 111 -5.42 6.94 11.27
C ILE A 111 -4.73 6.32 12.49
N ASN A 112 -5.47 6.13 13.58
CA ASN A 112 -4.97 5.41 14.75
C ASN A 112 -5.09 3.89 14.56
N TRP A 113 -4.08 3.28 13.92
CA TRP A 113 -4.04 1.83 13.66
C TRP A 113 -4.14 0.96 14.91
N SER A 114 -3.75 1.47 16.08
CA SER A 114 -3.83 0.71 17.34
C SER A 114 -5.26 0.37 17.76
N ASP A 115 -6.27 1.10 17.26
CA ASP A 115 -7.68 0.81 17.53
C ASP A 115 -8.16 -0.49 16.86
N LEU A 116 -7.42 -0.99 15.87
CA LEU A 116 -7.70 -2.29 15.24
C LEU A 116 -7.48 -3.48 16.19
N THR A 117 -6.71 -3.31 17.27
CA THR A 117 -6.44 -4.40 18.25
C THR A 117 -7.70 -4.94 18.93
N LYS A 118 -8.79 -4.17 18.91
CA LYS A 118 -10.09 -4.50 19.53
C LYS A 118 -11.11 -5.00 18.53
N ILE A 119 -10.71 -5.20 17.27
CA ILE A 119 -11.60 -5.51 16.15
C ILE A 119 -11.25 -6.88 15.60
N SER A 120 -12.27 -7.62 15.17
CA SER A 120 -12.11 -8.81 14.33
C SER A 120 -12.71 -8.51 12.97
N SER A 121 -11.89 -8.67 11.93
CA SER A 121 -12.23 -8.37 10.55
C SER A 121 -12.26 -9.63 9.69
N ASN A 122 -13.18 -9.66 8.72
CA ASN A 122 -13.29 -10.73 7.73
C ASN A 122 -12.55 -10.43 6.42
N ILE A 123 -11.75 -9.36 6.40
CA ILE A 123 -10.96 -8.98 5.23
C ILE A 123 -9.96 -10.07 4.88
N GLU A 124 -10.02 -10.51 3.63
CA GLU A 124 -9.11 -11.48 3.01
C GLU A 124 -8.12 -10.78 2.06
N HIS A 125 -8.50 -9.65 1.49
CA HIS A 125 -7.65 -8.86 0.58
C HIS A 125 -7.64 -7.40 1.01
N LEU A 126 -6.45 -6.89 1.33
CA LEU A 126 -6.27 -5.52 1.79
C LEU A 126 -5.23 -4.79 0.94
N THR A 127 -5.60 -3.61 0.45
CA THR A 127 -4.68 -2.65 -0.18
C THR A 127 -4.75 -1.32 0.56
N ILE A 128 -3.61 -0.78 0.97
CA ILE A 128 -3.50 0.51 1.66
C ILE A 128 -2.39 1.33 1.00
N SER A 129 -2.73 2.47 0.40
CA SER A 129 -1.78 3.32 -0.32
C SER A 129 -1.95 4.79 0.03
N GLY A 130 -0.84 5.53 0.05
CA GLY A 130 -0.80 6.97 0.27
C GLY A 130 -1.02 7.45 1.72
N VAL A 131 -1.41 6.58 2.64
CA VAL A 131 -1.68 6.93 4.05
C VAL A 131 -0.42 6.82 4.91
N HIS A 132 -0.41 7.49 6.07
CA HIS A 132 0.65 7.29 7.06
C HIS A 132 0.54 5.91 7.74
N PHE A 133 1.17 4.92 7.13
CA PHE A 133 1.23 3.54 7.63
C PHE A 133 2.69 3.14 7.83
N ARG A 134 3.09 2.90 9.08
CA ARG A 134 4.46 2.49 9.40
C ARG A 134 4.58 0.98 9.33
N PHE A 135 5.79 0.49 9.12
CA PHE A 135 6.04 -0.95 9.10
C PHE A 135 5.58 -1.65 10.39
N GLN A 136 5.74 -1.01 11.55
CA GLN A 136 5.30 -1.55 12.84
C GLN A 136 3.78 -1.62 12.99
N ASP A 137 3.01 -0.88 12.17
CA ASP A 137 1.56 -0.89 12.22
C ASP A 137 0.96 -2.17 11.57
N LEU A 138 1.77 -2.92 10.80
CA LEU A 138 1.40 -4.24 10.27
C LEU A 138 0.91 -5.21 11.35
N GLN A 139 1.47 -5.13 12.56
CA GLN A 139 1.04 -5.99 13.67
C GLN A 139 -0.44 -5.81 14.01
N TYR A 140 -0.98 -4.59 13.85
CA TYR A 140 -2.38 -4.31 14.16
C TYR A 140 -3.30 -4.91 13.10
N ILE A 141 -2.89 -4.88 11.82
CA ILE A 141 -3.59 -5.58 10.74
C ILE A 141 -3.60 -7.09 11.01
N PHE A 142 -2.47 -7.69 11.40
CA PHE A 142 -2.41 -9.14 11.63
C PHE A 142 -3.21 -9.59 12.85
N GLN A 143 -3.35 -8.71 13.84
CA GLN A 143 -4.20 -8.96 15.00
C GLN A 143 -5.70 -8.82 14.68
N CYS A 144 -6.06 -8.00 13.70
CA CYS A 144 -7.46 -7.72 13.35
C CYS A 144 -7.99 -8.65 12.24
N ALA A 145 -7.21 -8.89 11.19
CA ALA A 145 -7.62 -9.61 9.97
C ALA A 145 -7.00 -11.02 9.91
N HIS A 146 -7.53 -11.96 10.70
CA HIS A 146 -7.00 -13.32 10.80
C HIS A 146 -7.17 -14.18 9.53
N HIS A 147 -8.04 -13.77 8.60
CA HIS A 147 -8.29 -14.47 7.34
C HIS A 147 -7.55 -13.85 6.14
N LEU A 148 -6.66 -12.90 6.39
CA LEU A 148 -5.95 -12.17 5.34
C LEU A 148 -5.12 -13.11 4.46
N LYS A 149 -5.35 -13.05 3.16
CA LYS A 149 -4.67 -13.84 2.11
C LYS A 149 -3.76 -12.98 1.24
N TYR A 150 -4.12 -11.72 1.05
CA TYR A 150 -3.40 -10.74 0.24
C TYR A 150 -3.26 -9.42 1.01
N LEU A 151 -2.04 -8.88 1.05
CA LEU A 151 -1.75 -7.57 1.61
C LEU A 151 -0.84 -6.78 0.67
N ASP A 152 -1.24 -5.54 0.38
CA ASP A 152 -0.48 -4.60 -0.43
C ASP A 152 -0.47 -3.24 0.26
N VAL A 153 0.70 -2.78 0.71
CA VAL A 153 0.80 -1.58 1.54
C VAL A 153 1.94 -0.67 1.14
N ASP A 154 1.64 0.62 1.09
CA ASP A 154 2.63 1.68 1.10
C ASP A 154 3.05 1.98 2.54
N LEU A 155 4.36 2.02 2.76
CA LEU A 155 5.00 2.19 4.04
C LEU A 155 5.74 3.52 4.07
N ILE A 156 5.45 4.32 5.10
CA ILE A 156 6.22 5.51 5.43
C ILE A 156 7.21 5.13 6.52
N ASN A 157 8.49 5.37 6.26
CA ASN A 157 9.52 5.22 7.27
C ASN A 157 9.73 6.57 7.94
N MET A 158 9.21 6.74 9.16
CA MET A 158 9.56 7.91 9.96
C MET A 158 10.94 7.67 10.59
N ILE A 159 12.00 7.95 9.86
CA ILE A 159 13.31 8.19 10.48
C ILE A 159 13.35 9.68 10.88
N TYR A 160 12.59 10.01 11.92
CA TYR A 160 12.86 11.17 12.77
C TYR A 160 12.87 10.68 14.23
N ILE A 161 13.38 9.47 14.45
CA ILE A 161 13.85 9.06 15.76
C ILE A 161 15.35 9.31 15.69
N ASP A 162 15.82 10.13 16.64
CA ASP A 162 17.20 10.52 16.86
C ASP A 162 18.21 9.42 16.52
N TYR A 163 19.42 9.85 16.15
CA TYR A 163 20.64 9.06 16.02
C TYR A 163 21.01 8.35 17.34
N ASP A 164 20.16 7.44 17.80
CA ASP A 164 20.48 6.45 18.81
C ASP A 164 20.18 5.09 18.19
N GLU A 165 21.22 4.53 17.55
CA GLU A 165 21.25 3.23 16.87
C GLU A 165 20.97 2.03 17.81
N THR A 166 20.37 2.28 18.97
CA THR A 166 20.24 1.33 20.09
C THR A 166 18.82 1.09 20.56
N GLU A 167 17.78 1.75 20.01
CA GLU A 167 16.40 1.36 20.30
C GLU A 167 16.11 -0.02 19.69
N THR A 168 16.37 -1.04 20.50
CA THR A 168 15.93 -2.41 20.30
C THR A 168 14.49 -2.39 19.83
N ILE A 169 14.27 -2.80 18.57
CA ILE A 169 12.93 -3.04 18.03
C ILE A 169 12.18 -3.85 19.10
N PRO A 170 11.17 -3.28 19.77
CA PRO A 170 10.55 -3.94 20.89
C PRO A 170 10.04 -5.29 20.39
N LYS A 171 10.53 -6.39 20.98
CA LYS A 171 10.09 -7.76 20.71
C LYS A 171 8.63 -7.87 21.15
N LYS A 172 7.71 -7.35 20.33
CA LYS A 172 6.29 -7.59 20.48
C LYS A 172 6.00 -8.98 19.93
N ASN A 173 5.22 -9.77 20.66
CA ASN A 173 4.72 -11.06 20.19
C ASN A 173 3.76 -10.82 19.02
N ILE A 174 4.30 -10.77 17.81
CA ILE A 174 3.52 -10.69 16.57
C ILE A 174 2.85 -12.06 16.38
N ARG A 175 1.51 -12.04 16.25
CA ARG A 175 0.76 -13.28 16.01
C ARG A 175 1.09 -13.81 14.61
N PRO A 176 1.31 -15.12 14.46
CA PRO A 176 1.45 -15.72 13.13
C PRO A 176 0.20 -15.49 12.28
N ILE A 177 0.39 -15.20 10.99
CA ILE A 177 -0.66 -15.05 9.99
C ILE A 177 -0.55 -16.19 8.97
N SER A 178 -1.14 -17.33 9.32
CA SER A 178 -1.01 -18.59 8.58
C SER A 178 -1.83 -18.66 7.30
N THR A 179 -2.54 -17.58 6.92
CA THR A 179 -3.35 -17.50 5.71
C THR A 179 -2.74 -16.61 4.63
N LEU A 180 -1.77 -15.76 4.98
CA LEU A 180 -1.22 -14.74 4.09
C LEU A 180 -0.34 -15.38 3.01
N ARG A 181 -0.79 -15.34 1.75
CA ARG A 181 -0.11 -15.95 0.61
C ARG A 181 0.64 -14.94 -0.25
N THR A 182 0.19 -13.69 -0.26
CA THR A 182 0.79 -12.62 -1.05
C THR A 182 0.99 -11.38 -0.21
N LEU A 183 2.22 -10.86 -0.23
CA LEU A 183 2.60 -9.63 0.44
C LEU A 183 3.30 -8.72 -0.56
N VAL A 184 2.82 -7.48 -0.67
CA VAL A 184 3.43 -6.41 -1.45
C VAL A 184 3.73 -5.27 -0.50
N LEU A 185 4.99 -4.87 -0.40
CA LEU A 185 5.44 -3.76 0.44
C LEU A 185 6.09 -2.69 -0.44
N TYR A 186 5.64 -1.45 -0.31
CA TYR A 186 6.29 -0.30 -0.92
C TYR A 186 6.91 0.58 0.17
N PHE A 187 8.23 0.71 0.17
CA PHE A 187 8.96 1.56 1.10
C PHE A 187 9.23 2.93 0.46
N GLN A 188 8.65 3.99 1.03
CA GLN A 188 8.92 5.36 0.59
C GLN A 188 10.29 5.88 1.01
N GLN A 189 10.87 5.33 2.07
CA GLN A 189 12.22 5.61 2.57
C GLN A 189 12.75 4.34 3.22
N ASN A 190 14.05 4.07 3.09
CA ASN A 190 14.67 2.89 3.66
C ASN A 190 15.57 3.26 4.84
N SER A 191 15.89 2.26 5.66
CA SER A 191 16.84 2.37 6.77
C SER A 191 17.71 1.12 6.81
N PRO A 192 18.96 1.20 7.32
CA PRO A 192 19.79 0.01 7.56
C PRO A 192 19.09 -1.08 8.40
N ILE A 193 18.16 -0.71 9.30
CA ILE A 193 17.43 -1.67 10.15
C ILE A 193 16.29 -2.40 9.43
N THR A 194 15.96 -2.04 8.19
CA THR A 194 14.81 -2.59 7.45
C THR A 194 14.88 -4.11 7.31
N MET A 195 16.06 -4.67 7.02
CA MET A 195 16.22 -6.13 6.88
C MET A 195 15.97 -6.88 8.20
N ASN A 196 16.37 -6.29 9.33
CA ASN A 196 16.11 -6.86 10.65
C ASN A 196 14.62 -6.82 10.99
N MET A 197 13.93 -5.73 10.65
CA MET A 197 12.48 -5.62 10.82
C MET A 197 11.74 -6.64 9.95
N LEU A 198 12.10 -6.78 8.67
CA LEU A 198 11.52 -7.77 7.76
C LEU A 198 11.65 -9.20 8.30
N ARG A 199 12.83 -9.56 8.83
CA ARG A 199 13.07 -10.89 9.43
C ARG A 199 12.07 -11.23 10.53
N GLN A 200 11.77 -10.27 11.42
CA GLN A 200 10.82 -10.50 12.51
C GLN A 200 9.41 -10.80 11.98
N TYR A 201 8.96 -10.06 10.96
CA TYR A 201 7.62 -10.19 10.40
C TYR A 201 7.48 -11.41 9.49
N PHE A 202 8.50 -11.75 8.71
CA PHE A 202 8.48 -12.90 7.80
C PHE A 202 8.38 -14.23 8.54
N ASN A 203 9.01 -14.35 9.70
CA ASN A 203 8.86 -15.52 10.57
C ASN A 203 7.40 -15.74 11.03
N CYS A 204 6.56 -14.71 10.99
CA CYS A 204 5.13 -14.80 11.31
C CYS A 204 4.28 -15.19 10.08
N MET A 205 4.85 -15.40 8.90
CA MET A 205 4.12 -15.64 7.64
C MET A 205 4.54 -16.98 7.00
N PRO A 206 4.32 -18.12 7.68
CA PRO A 206 4.92 -19.40 7.30
C PRO A 206 4.46 -19.93 5.94
N VAL A 207 3.30 -19.47 5.43
CA VAL A 207 2.73 -19.93 4.15
C VAL A 207 2.88 -18.92 3.02
N LEU A 208 3.67 -17.85 3.23
CA LEU A 208 3.85 -16.81 2.24
C LEU A 208 4.49 -17.40 0.97
N ASN A 209 3.79 -17.26 -0.15
CA ASN A 209 4.18 -17.85 -1.42
C ASN A 209 4.72 -16.81 -2.40
N ARG A 210 4.19 -15.58 -2.32
CA ARG A 210 4.57 -14.45 -3.17
C ARG A 210 4.91 -13.22 -2.33
N LEU A 211 6.09 -12.67 -2.61
CA LEU A 211 6.60 -11.46 -1.98
C LEU A 211 7.02 -10.47 -3.06
N GLU A 212 6.52 -9.24 -2.99
CA GLU A 212 6.98 -8.13 -3.80
C GLU A 212 7.41 -6.99 -2.89
N ILE A 213 8.62 -6.49 -3.12
CA ILE A 213 9.22 -5.39 -2.38
C ILE A 213 9.53 -4.31 -3.40
N LYS A 214 9.01 -3.11 -3.18
CA LYS A 214 9.32 -1.93 -3.96
C LYS A 214 9.99 -0.94 -3.02
N ALA A 215 11.23 -0.56 -3.26
CA ALA A 215 12.01 0.24 -2.31
C ALA A 215 13.10 1.05 -2.99
N HIS A 216 13.69 2.03 -2.28
CA HIS A 216 14.91 2.71 -2.74
C HIS A 216 16.15 1.78 -2.72
N THR A 217 17.26 2.27 -3.27
CA THR A 217 18.45 1.48 -3.63
C THR A 217 19.17 0.80 -2.47
N GLU A 218 18.95 1.26 -1.24
CA GLU A 218 19.61 0.77 -0.03
C GLU A 218 19.31 -0.71 0.31
N LEU A 219 18.30 -1.32 -0.31
CA LEU A 219 17.98 -2.75 -0.11
C LEU A 219 18.63 -3.68 -1.16
N LEU A 220 19.56 -3.19 -1.97
CA LEU A 220 20.28 -3.97 -2.96
C LEU A 220 21.44 -4.79 -2.35
N ASP A 221 21.11 -5.76 -1.48
CA ASP A 221 22.06 -6.72 -0.93
C ASP A 221 21.59 -8.16 -1.18
N ALA A 222 22.21 -8.82 -2.16
CA ALA A 222 21.86 -10.18 -2.55
C ALA A 222 22.09 -11.23 -1.45
N ASN A 223 23.11 -11.06 -0.62
CA ASN A 223 23.43 -12.02 0.44
C ASN A 223 22.44 -11.86 1.60
N ALA A 224 22.13 -10.62 1.99
CA ALA A 224 21.13 -10.35 3.02
C ALA A 224 19.75 -10.87 2.61
N TRP A 225 19.32 -10.63 1.37
CA TRP A 225 18.07 -11.19 0.85
C TRP A 225 18.09 -12.71 0.79
N LYS A 226 19.16 -13.33 0.26
CA LYS A 226 19.27 -14.78 0.23
C LYS A 226 19.09 -15.37 1.62
N MET A 227 19.86 -14.90 2.61
CA MET A 227 19.77 -15.39 3.98
C MET A 227 18.36 -15.21 4.55
N LEU A 228 17.75 -14.04 4.34
CA LEU A 228 16.41 -13.74 4.83
C LEU A 228 15.35 -14.69 4.23
N LEU A 229 15.39 -14.89 2.91
CA LEU A 229 14.43 -15.73 2.21
C LEU A 229 14.60 -17.21 2.56
N GLU A 230 15.83 -17.72 2.62
CA GLU A 230 16.10 -19.13 2.97
C GLU A 230 15.70 -19.44 4.42
N THR A 231 15.96 -18.52 5.36
CA THR A 231 15.71 -18.76 6.78
C THR A 231 14.28 -18.48 7.21
N SER A 232 13.64 -17.44 6.65
CA SER A 232 12.36 -16.93 7.15
C SER A 232 11.18 -17.29 6.24
N LEU A 233 11.40 -17.55 4.95
CA LEU A 233 10.36 -17.77 3.94
C LEU A 233 10.64 -18.99 3.03
N PRO A 234 10.81 -20.21 3.59
CA PRO A 234 11.22 -21.39 2.80
C PRO A 234 10.20 -21.83 1.74
N LEU A 235 8.92 -21.46 1.87
CA LEU A 235 7.85 -21.79 0.92
C LEU A 235 7.66 -20.74 -0.19
N LEU A 236 8.50 -19.70 -0.23
CA LEU A 236 8.39 -18.64 -1.21
C LEU A 236 8.70 -19.17 -2.62
N THR A 237 7.75 -19.02 -3.53
CA THR A 237 7.91 -19.43 -4.94
C THR A 237 8.03 -18.26 -5.90
N HIS A 238 7.58 -17.07 -5.48
CA HIS A 238 7.67 -15.84 -6.27
C HIS A 238 8.27 -14.73 -5.42
N PHE A 239 9.32 -14.10 -5.93
CA PHE A 239 9.94 -12.95 -5.30
C PHE A 239 10.15 -11.86 -6.35
N THR A 240 9.87 -10.62 -6.00
CA THR A 240 10.22 -9.49 -6.85
C THR A 240 10.74 -8.36 -5.98
N LEU A 241 11.99 -7.98 -6.22
CA LEU A 241 12.57 -6.76 -5.65
C LEU A 241 12.62 -5.71 -6.75
N ARG A 242 11.87 -4.64 -6.58
CA ARG A 242 11.91 -3.47 -7.46
C ARG A 242 12.59 -2.33 -6.75
N THR A 243 13.50 -1.68 -7.43
CA THR A 243 14.12 -0.47 -6.91
C THR A 243 14.29 0.59 -7.98
N THR A 244 14.23 1.83 -7.51
CA THR A 244 14.38 3.01 -8.34
C THR A 244 15.60 3.79 -7.86
N THR A 245 16.59 3.96 -8.74
CA THR A 245 17.84 4.64 -8.44
C THR A 245 17.79 6.06 -9.00
N PHE A 246 17.87 7.08 -8.13
CA PHE A 246 17.94 8.49 -8.54
C PHE A 246 19.37 9.04 -8.63
N ARG A 247 20.37 8.32 -8.09
CA ARG A 247 21.79 8.68 -8.09
C ARG A 247 22.65 7.41 -8.20
N LEU A 248 22.87 6.91 -9.41
CA LEU A 248 23.72 5.72 -9.64
C LEU A 248 25.22 6.02 -9.65
N GLU A 249 25.63 7.28 -9.59
CA GLU A 249 27.06 7.64 -9.62
C GLU A 249 27.86 7.04 -8.46
N GLU A 250 27.20 6.63 -7.36
CA GLU A 250 27.85 6.03 -6.19
C GLU A 250 27.69 4.49 -6.08
N VAL A 251 26.81 3.86 -6.86
CA VAL A 251 26.55 2.42 -6.75
C VAL A 251 27.05 1.71 -8.01
N ASP A 252 28.06 0.86 -7.84
CA ASP A 252 28.54 -0.01 -8.92
C ASP A 252 27.45 -1.04 -9.25
N LEU A 253 26.62 -0.70 -10.24
CA LEU A 253 25.51 -1.51 -10.71
C LEU A 253 25.98 -2.89 -11.20
N GLN A 254 27.18 -2.99 -11.78
CA GLN A 254 27.73 -4.27 -12.23
C GLN A 254 28.01 -5.17 -11.04
N ASN A 255 28.60 -4.65 -9.97
CA ASN A 255 28.83 -5.41 -8.74
C ASN A 255 27.51 -5.81 -8.07
N VAL A 256 26.51 -4.91 -8.03
CA VAL A 256 25.18 -5.25 -7.52
C VAL A 256 24.57 -6.39 -8.33
N LEU A 257 24.55 -6.27 -9.66
CA LEU A 257 23.96 -7.29 -10.53
C LEU A 257 24.71 -8.63 -10.39
N ALA A 258 26.04 -8.60 -10.35
CA ALA A 258 26.88 -9.78 -10.13
C ALA A 258 26.59 -10.48 -8.79
N SER A 259 26.26 -9.72 -7.74
CA SER A 259 25.91 -10.31 -6.43
C SER A 259 24.63 -11.17 -6.48
N PHE A 260 23.71 -10.86 -7.41
CA PHE A 260 22.49 -11.62 -7.67
C PHE A 260 22.65 -12.73 -8.73
N GLN A 261 23.88 -13.04 -9.15
CA GLN A 261 24.19 -14.14 -10.09
C GLN A 261 24.72 -15.39 -9.39
N SER A 262 24.57 -15.52 -8.06
CA SER A 262 24.95 -16.74 -7.37
C SER A 262 24.06 -17.94 -7.78
N SER A 263 24.56 -19.16 -7.57
CA SER A 263 23.82 -20.40 -7.87
C SER A 263 22.44 -20.45 -7.22
N TYR A 264 22.30 -19.86 -6.03
CA TYR A 264 21.01 -19.68 -5.37
C TYR A 264 20.02 -18.90 -6.25
N TRP A 265 20.38 -17.69 -6.68
CA TRP A 265 19.50 -16.81 -7.45
C TRP A 265 19.19 -17.38 -8.84
N ILE A 266 20.21 -17.93 -9.52
CA ILE A 266 20.04 -18.56 -10.83
C ILE A 266 19.07 -19.75 -10.76
N SER A 267 19.07 -20.50 -9.66
CA SER A 267 18.14 -21.64 -9.49
C SER A 267 16.67 -21.23 -9.35
N LYS A 268 16.36 -19.96 -9.05
CA LYS A 268 15.01 -19.48 -8.70
C LYS A 268 14.30 -18.82 -9.88
N LYS A 269 13.73 -19.63 -10.79
CA LYS A 269 13.08 -19.19 -12.05
C LYS A 269 12.07 -18.02 -11.94
N ASN A 270 11.41 -17.85 -10.80
CA ASN A 270 10.36 -16.85 -10.57
C ASN A 270 10.79 -15.71 -9.62
N PHE A 271 12.11 -15.56 -9.41
CA PHE A 271 12.67 -14.48 -8.60
C PHE A 271 13.19 -13.42 -9.56
N ASN A 272 12.69 -12.20 -9.41
CA ASN A 272 13.02 -11.09 -10.30
C ASN A 272 13.63 -9.94 -9.49
N ILE A 273 14.75 -9.42 -9.99
CA ILE A 273 15.32 -8.15 -9.52
C ILE A 273 15.13 -7.14 -10.64
N ILE A 274 14.38 -6.08 -10.36
CA ILE A 274 14.04 -5.02 -11.31
C ILE A 274 14.68 -3.73 -10.78
N ILE A 275 15.70 -3.25 -11.50
CA ILE A 275 16.35 -1.98 -11.17
C ILE A 275 15.96 -0.98 -12.25
N THR A 276 15.26 0.07 -11.85
CA THR A 276 14.90 1.20 -12.70
C THR A 276 15.87 2.34 -12.43
N LYS A 277 16.65 2.69 -13.44
CA LYS A 277 17.48 3.90 -13.44
C LYS A 277 16.69 5.06 -14.02
N HIS A 278 16.64 6.17 -13.29
CA HIS A 278 16.30 7.47 -13.87
C HIS A 278 17.59 8.22 -14.18
N GLU A 279 17.74 8.65 -15.43
CA GLU A 279 18.79 9.59 -15.80
C GLU A 279 18.27 11.01 -15.59
N TYR A 280 18.97 11.79 -14.76
CA TYR A 280 18.83 13.24 -14.82
C TYR A 280 19.42 13.69 -16.16
N SER A 281 18.60 14.26 -17.05
CA SER A 281 19.19 15.18 -18.02
C SER A 281 19.47 16.47 -17.28
N ASP A 282 20.73 16.84 -17.12
CA ASP A 282 21.06 18.22 -16.78
C ASP A 282 20.50 19.11 -17.88
N PHE A 283 19.37 19.76 -17.62
CA PHE A 283 18.87 20.81 -18.49
C PHE A 283 19.76 22.05 -18.25
N ASN A 284 20.97 22.04 -18.84
CA ASN A 284 21.87 23.18 -18.92
C ASN A 284 21.39 24.17 -20.01
N GLY A 285 20.11 24.55 -19.96
CA GLY A 285 19.48 25.44 -20.91
C GLY A 285 18.83 26.63 -20.21
N PHE A 286 19.52 27.76 -20.25
CA PHE A 286 19.12 29.11 -19.81
C PHE A 286 19.20 29.39 -18.30
N GLY A 287 20.27 30.09 -17.93
CA GLY A 287 20.26 30.90 -16.72
C GLY A 287 19.15 31.94 -16.79
N ILE A 288 18.39 32.06 -15.71
CA ILE A 288 18.10 33.26 -14.92
C ILE A 288 17.32 32.79 -13.69
N ASP A 289 17.78 33.24 -12.51
CA ASP A 289 17.13 33.18 -11.19
C ASP A 289 16.90 31.83 -10.51
N LYS A 290 17.97 31.40 -9.83
CA LYS A 290 17.90 30.68 -8.56
C LYS A 290 17.07 31.51 -7.55
N MET A 291 15.81 31.14 -7.34
CA MET A 291 15.18 30.98 -6.00
C MET A 291 13.65 30.91 -6.13
N LYS A 292 13.07 30.00 -5.35
CA LYS A 292 11.63 29.79 -5.11
C LYS A 292 10.88 29.21 -6.31
N TYR A 293 10.84 27.88 -6.36
CA TYR A 293 9.65 27.05 -6.58
C TYR A 293 10.16 25.65 -6.92
N ASN A 294 10.21 24.75 -5.93
CA ASN A 294 10.37 23.32 -6.14
C ASN A 294 9.09 22.76 -6.77
N VAL A 295 8.85 23.07 -8.04
CA VAL A 295 7.86 22.33 -8.84
C VAL A 295 8.63 21.18 -9.46
N ARG A 296 8.55 20.00 -8.82
CA ARG A 296 8.97 18.74 -9.45
C ARG A 296 7.98 18.45 -10.56
N TYR A 297 8.36 18.76 -11.80
CA TYR A 297 7.73 18.15 -12.95
C TYR A 297 8.27 16.71 -13.07
N GLU A 298 7.42 15.72 -12.78
CA GLU A 298 7.65 14.33 -13.16
C GLU A 298 7.49 14.24 -14.69
N PHE A 299 8.58 14.46 -15.42
CA PHE A 299 8.65 14.10 -16.83
C PHE A 299 9.08 12.63 -16.98
N ASP A 300 8.59 11.97 -18.01
CA ASP A 300 9.00 10.63 -18.44
C ASP A 300 10.48 10.64 -18.88
N TRP A 301 11.39 10.45 -17.93
CA TRP A 301 12.83 10.33 -18.14
C TRP A 301 13.18 8.96 -18.77
N PRO A 302 14.28 8.83 -19.53
CA PRO A 302 14.70 7.53 -20.04
C PRO A 302 14.96 6.56 -18.87
N VAL A 303 14.23 5.45 -18.90
CA VAL A 303 14.24 4.38 -17.89
C VAL A 303 15.13 3.25 -18.41
N ILE A 304 16.33 3.08 -17.84
CA ILE A 304 17.07 1.82 -18.04
C ILE A 304 16.51 0.81 -17.04
N GLN A 305 15.84 -0.22 -17.54
CA GLN A 305 15.40 -1.35 -16.73
C GLN A 305 16.41 -2.49 -16.86
N CYS A 306 17.12 -2.77 -15.77
CA CYS A 306 17.95 -3.96 -15.68
C CYS A 306 17.13 -5.09 -15.05
N TRP A 307 17.09 -6.23 -15.73
CA TRP A 307 16.41 -7.44 -15.29
C TRP A 307 17.46 -8.49 -14.97
N ILE A 308 17.40 -9.05 -13.77
CA ILE A 308 17.96 -10.38 -13.54
C ILE A 308 16.78 -11.34 -13.63
N ALA A 309 16.57 -11.85 -14.84
CA ALA A 309 15.74 -13.02 -15.07
C ALA A 309 16.67 -14.23 -15.09
N PRO A 310 16.41 -15.27 -14.29
CA PRO A 310 17.11 -16.55 -14.45
C PRO A 310 16.89 -17.06 -15.87
N ASP A 311 17.95 -17.57 -16.50
CA ASP A 311 17.91 -18.08 -17.86
C ASP A 311 16.71 -19.03 -18.04
N ARG A 312 15.77 -18.63 -18.90
CA ARG A 312 14.62 -19.45 -19.29
C ARG A 312 15.05 -20.40 -20.40
N THR A 313 15.96 -21.32 -20.07
CA THR A 313 16.25 -22.48 -20.91
C THR A 313 15.41 -23.67 -20.50
#